data_AF-A0A401QFY6-F1
#
_entry.id   AF-A0A401QFY6-F1
#
_cell.length_a   1.000
_cell.length_b   1.000
_cell.length_c   1.000
_cell.angle_alpha   90.00
_cell.angle_beta   90.00
_cell.angle_gamma   90.00
#
_symmetry.space_group_name_H-M   'P 1'
#
loop_
_entity.id
_entity.type
_entity.pdbx_description
1 polymer ?
#
loop_
_entity_poly.entity_id
_entity_poly.type
_entity_poly.pdbx_seq_one_letter_code
_entity_poly.pdbx_strand_id
1 'polypeptide(L)' 'GTVTFECCEYFKPTPIIHKRLVSYKETIGCSTPTVIFTNRRNKKICAKASEKWVQAAVRFLERRLKNEERRRH' A
#
# COMPACT_ATOMS: atom_id res chain seq x y z
N GLY A 1 19.16 11.97 -14.31
CA GLY A 1 17.74 12.02 -13.93
C GLY A 1 17.63 11.96 -12.43
N THR A 2 16.88 12.86 -11.80
CA THR A 2 16.71 12.90 -10.35
C THR A 2 15.87 11.71 -9.88
N VAL A 3 16.42 10.86 -9.02
CA VAL A 3 15.65 9.82 -8.33
C VAL A 3 14.77 10.51 -7.29
N THR A 4 13.49 10.70 -7.60
CA THR A 4 12.52 11.21 -6.64
C THR A 4 12.00 10.05 -5.80
N PHE A 5 12.33 10.02 -4.51
CA PHE A 5 11.69 9.12 -3.57
C PHE A 5 10.28 9.63 -3.28
N GLU A 6 9.26 8.83 -3.55
CA GLU A 6 7.87 9.16 -3.21
C GLU A 6 7.70 9.02 -1.68
N CYS A 7 8.03 10.08 -0.95
CA CYS A 7 7.75 10.18 0.47
C CYS A 7 6.39 10.85 0.72
N CYS A 8 5.75 10.43 1.80
CA CYS A 8 4.45 10.95 2.20
C CYS A 8 4.59 12.00 3.31
N GLU A 9 3.96 13.16 3.12
CA GLU A 9 3.84 14.19 4.16
C GLU A 9 2.66 13.91 5.10
N TYR A 10 1.58 13.33 4.55
CA TYR A 10 0.35 13.04 5.29
C TYR A 10 0.02 11.55 5.24
N PHE A 11 -0.39 11.01 6.38
CA PHE A 11 -0.74 9.61 6.54
C PHE A 11 -2.22 9.46 6.86
N LYS A 12 -2.85 8.45 6.27
CA LYS A 12 -4.22 8.09 6.62
C LYS A 12 -4.25 7.55 8.06
N PRO A 13 -4.98 8.19 9.00
CA PRO A 13 -4.98 7.76 10.40
C PRO A 13 -5.95 6.60 10.66
N THR A 14 -6.91 6.35 9.77
CA THR A 14 -7.97 5.36 9.98
C THR A 14 -7.87 4.18 9.01
N PRO A 15 -8.26 2.97 9.44
CA PRO A 15 -8.31 1.81 8.56
C PRO A 15 -9.16 2.02 7.31
N ILE A 16 -8.76 1.33 6.24
CA ILE A 16 -9.51 1.27 4.98
C ILE A 16 -10.02 -0.15 4.79
N ILE A 17 -11.26 -0.28 4.31
CA ILE A 17 -11.84 -1.57 3.93
C ILE A 17 -10.96 -2.21 2.85
N HIS A 18 -10.29 -3.32 3.18
CA HIS A 18 -9.28 -3.95 2.33
C HIS A 18 -9.77 -4.24 0.91
N LYS A 19 -11.05 -4.61 0.74
CA LYS A 19 -11.68 -4.87 -0.57
C LYS A 19 -11.63 -3.68 -1.54
N ARG A 20 -11.49 -2.45 -1.03
CA ARG A 20 -11.35 -1.22 -1.84
C ARG A 20 -9.93 -0.99 -2.36
N LEU A 21 -8.94 -1.70 -1.82
CA LEU A 21 -7.55 -1.63 -2.24
C LEU A 21 -7.31 -2.58 -3.43
N VAL A 22 -6.41 -2.18 -4.32
CA VAL A 22 -6.05 -2.96 -5.51
C VAL A 22 -4.57 -3.34 -5.54
N SER A 23 -3.70 -2.46 -5.06
CA SER A 23 -2.26 -2.71 -4.97
C SER A 23 -1.65 -1.89 -3.85
N TYR A 24 -0.40 -2.18 -3.54
CA TYR A 24 0.42 -1.41 -2.61
C TYR A 24 1.85 -1.32 -3.12
N LYS A 25 2.57 -0.32 -2.65
CA LYS A 25 4.00 -0.13 -2.86
C LYS A 25 4.63 0.24 -1.52
N GLU A 26 5.67 -0.47 -1.14
CA GLU A 26 6.52 -0.07 -0.01
C GLU A 26 7.56 0.92 -0.49
N THR A 27 7.76 1.99 0.28
CA THR A 27 8.75 3.02 -0.05
C THR A 27 9.87 3.00 0.97
N ILE A 28 11.08 2.72 0.50
CA ILE A 28 12.32 2.83 1.27
C ILE A 28 12.93 4.22 1.10
N GLY A 29 13.75 4.66 2.06
CA GLY A 29 14.48 5.94 1.98
C GLY A 29 13.75 7.17 2.54
N CYS A 30 12.53 7.01 3.05
CA CYS A 30 11.84 8.07 3.80
C CYS A 30 12.13 7.92 5.31
N SER A 31 12.14 9.03 6.04
CA SER A 31 12.34 9.01 7.51
C SER A 31 11.28 8.18 8.24
N THR A 32 10.09 8.07 7.66
CA THR A 32 9.00 7.21 8.17
C THR A 32 8.77 6.05 7.20
N PRO A 33 8.89 4.79 7.65
CA PRO A 33 8.50 3.62 6.86
C PRO A 33 7.05 3.72 6.39
N THR A 34 6.86 3.68 5.06
CA THR A 34 5.59 4.05 4.43
C THR A 34 5.14 2.98 3.44
N VAL A 35 3.84 2.71 3.46
CA VAL A 35 3.13 1.92 2.46
C VAL A 35 2.19 2.85 1.71
N ILE A 36 2.30 2.89 0.38
CA ILE A 36 1.38 3.60 -0.49
C ILE A 36 0.40 2.58 -1.05
N PHE A 37 -0.86 2.68 -0.64
CA PHE A 37 -1.94 1.89 -1.21
C PHE A 37 -2.54 2.59 -2.43
N THR A 38 -2.91 1.80 -3.44
CA THR A 38 -3.77 2.27 -4.53
C THR A 38 -5.15 1.67 -4.35
N ASN A 39 -6.20 2.49 -4.45
CA ASN A 39 -7.58 2.03 -4.40
C ASN A 39 -8.19 1.81 -5.79
N ARG A 40 -9.40 1.24 -5.86
CA ARG A 40 -10.12 1.02 -7.13
C ARG A 40 -10.41 2.28 -7.96
N ARG A 41 -10.32 3.47 -7.35
CA ARG A 41 -10.45 4.77 -8.03
C ARG A 41 -9.09 5.34 -8.44
N ASN A 42 -8.05 4.50 -8.46
CA ASN A 42 -6.66 4.86 -8.75
C ASN A 42 -6.08 5.97 -7.85
N LYS A 43 -6.64 6.17 -6.64
CA LYS A 43 -6.10 7.14 -5.68
C LYS A 43 -5.01 6.48 -4.85
N LYS A 44 -3.86 7.17 -4.76
CA LYS A 44 -2.75 6.83 -3.85
C LYS A 44 -3.10 7.25 -2.42
N ILE A 45 -2.81 6.39 -1.47
CA ILE A 45 -3.09 6.59 -0.05
C ILE A 45 -1.84 6.21 0.74
N CYS A 46 -1.24 7.21 1.36
CA CYS A 46 -0.11 7.05 2.25
C CYS A 46 -0.56 6.47 3.61
N ALA A 47 0.13 5.44 4.08
CA ALA A 47 -0.11 4.85 5.39
C ALA A 47 1.21 4.44 6.05
N LYS A 48 1.29 4.58 7.38
CA LYS A 48 2.49 4.23 8.14
C LYS A 48 2.61 2.71 8.24
N ALA A 49 3.76 2.15 7.89
CA ALA A 49 3.97 0.70 7.90
C ALA A 49 3.85 0.09 9.32
N SER A 50 4.03 0.90 10.36
CA SER A 50 3.92 0.50 11.76
C SER A 50 2.47 0.25 12.23
N GLU A 51 1.47 0.72 11.49
CA GLU A 51 0.06 0.58 11.87
C GLU A 51 -0.44 -0.86 11.65
N LYS A 52 -1.11 -1.43 12.66
CA LYS A 52 -1.62 -2.82 12.60
C LYS A 52 -2.56 -3.06 11.41
N TRP A 53 -3.41 -2.08 11.09
CA TRP A 53 -4.35 -2.18 9.98
C TRP A 53 -3.63 -2.14 8.61
N VAL A 54 -2.50 -1.43 8.52
CA VAL A 54 -1.69 -1.36 7.29
C VAL A 54 -1.09 -2.72 7.00
N GLN A 55 -0.49 -3.36 8.01
CA GLN A 55 0.07 -4.70 7.86
C GLN A 55 -1.01 -5.74 7.50
N ALA A 56 -2.23 -5.61 8.05
CA ALA A 56 -3.34 -6.48 7.70
C ALA A 56 -3.80 -6.26 6.24
N ALA A 57 -3.81 -5.02 5.77
CA ALA A 57 -4.13 -4.68 4.39
C ALA A 57 -3.07 -5.21 3.40
N VAL A 58 -1.79 -5.09 3.72
CA VAL A 58 -0.67 -5.66 2.94
C VAL A 58 -0.85 -7.18 2.81
N ARG A 59 -1.00 -7.92 3.92
CA ARG A 59 -1.22 -9.38 3.90
C ARG A 59 -2.47 -9.80 3.13
N PHE A 60 -3.52 -8.97 3.12
CA PHE A 60 -4.69 -9.22 2.29
C PHE A 60 -4.36 -9.08 0.79
N LEU A 61 -3.67 -8.01 0.41
CA LEU A 61 -3.28 -7.76 -0.98
C LEU A 61 -2.29 -8.80 -1.49
N GLU A 62 -1.27 -9.16 -0.73
CA GLU A 62 -0.32 -10.21 -1.09
C GLU A 62 -1.02 -11.53 -1.44
N ARG A 63 -1.91 -12.01 -0.57
CA ARG A 63 -2.68 -13.23 -0.82
C ARG A 63 -3.56 -13.11 -2.06
N ARG A 64 -4.19 -11.96 -2.24
CA ARG A 64 -5.07 -11.71 -3.39
C ARG A 64 -4.28 -11.68 -4.70
N LEU A 65 -3.18 -10.95 -4.76
CA LEU A 65 -2.34 -10.81 -5.96
C LEU A 65 -1.73 -12.17 -6.36
N LYS A 66 -1.20 -12.93 -5.39
CA LYS A 66 -0.74 -14.31 -5.63
C LYS A 66 -1.84 -15.22 -6.18
N ASN A 67 -3.08 -15.08 -5.70
CA ASN A 67 -4.21 -15.85 -6.23
C ASN A 67 -4.57 -15.43 -7.66
N GLU A 68 -4.51 -14.13 -7.97
CA GLU A 68 -4.78 -13.61 -9.31
C GLU A 68 -3.70 -14.06 -10.31
N GLU A 69 -2.42 -14.06 -9.92
CA GLU A 69 -1.31 -14.58 -10.74
C GLU A 69 -1.46 -16.07 -11.04
N ARG A 70 -1.86 -16.88 -10.05
CA ARG A 70 -2.12 -18.32 -10.23
C ARG A 70 -3.30 -18.63 -11.15
N ARG A 71 -4.26 -17.72 -11.31
CA ARG A 71 -5.41 -17.89 -12.22
C ARG A 71 -5.11 -17.49 -13.66
N ARG A 72 -4.01 -16.75 -13.87
CA ARG A 72 -3.57 -16.31 -15.21
C ARG A 72 -2.67 -17.35 -15.89
N HIS A 73 -2.10 -18.27 -15.12
CA HIS A 73 -1.41 -19.46 -15.60
C HIS A 73 -2.41 -20.61 -15.68
#